data_AF-A6J8P2-F1
#
_entry.id   AF-A6J8P2-F1
#
_cell.length_a   1.000
_cell.length_b   1.000
_cell.length_c   1.000
_cell.angle_alpha   90.00
_cell.angle_beta   90.00
_cell.angle_gamma   90.00
#
_symmetry.space_group_name_H-M   'P 1'
#
loop_
_entity.id
_entity.type
_entity.pdbx_description
1 polymer ?
#
loop_
_entity_poly.entity_id
_entity_poly.type
_entity_poly.pdbx_seq_one_letter_code
_entity_poly.pdbx_strand_id
1 'polypeptide(L)'
;MADAVLFEFLHTEMVAELWAPDPDPGSGGKKKSLSVLEGLGFRVGQALGERLPRETLAVREELDALKFLCKDLWAAMFQKHMDGLRTNHQGTYVLQDNSFPLLIPMGSGPQYLEEAPKVSSRW
;
A
#
# COMPACT_ATOMS: atom_id res chain seq x y z
N MET A 1 -19.88 4.12 6.88
CA MET A 1 -18.50 3.91 6.40
C MET A 1 -17.60 4.71 7.32
N ALA A 2 -16.49 4.16 7.81
CA ALA A 2 -15.56 4.94 8.63
C ALA A 2 -14.96 6.07 7.78
N ASP A 3 -14.68 7.22 8.40
CA ASP A 3 -14.04 8.35 7.72
C ASP A 3 -12.62 7.96 7.26
N ALA A 4 -12.20 8.39 6.07
CA ALA A 4 -10.88 8.08 5.51
C ALA A 4 -9.75 8.55 6.44
N VAL A 5 -9.96 9.65 7.16
CA VAL A 5 -9.00 10.22 8.11
C VAL A 5 -8.70 9.25 9.26
N LEU A 6 -9.64 8.39 9.65
CA LEU A 6 -9.40 7.39 10.70
C LEU A 6 -8.39 6.34 10.26
N PHE A 7 -8.45 5.91 8.99
CA PHE A 7 -7.47 4.97 8.43
C PHE A 7 -6.10 5.64 8.31
N GLU A 8 -6.03 6.89 7.88
CA GLU A 8 -4.78 7.64 7.76
C GLU A 8 -4.06 7.81 9.11
N PHE A 9 -4.80 8.19 10.16
CA PHE A 9 -4.23 8.30 11.50
C PHE A 9 -3.80 6.94 12.05
N LEU A 10 -4.64 5.91 11.91
CA LEU A 10 -4.27 4.57 12.34
C LEU A 10 -3.00 4.07 11.63
N HIS A 11 -2.92 4.26 10.31
CA HIS A 11 -1.75 3.87 9.53
C HIS A 11 -0.49 4.61 9.99
N THR A 12 -0.59 5.94 10.21
CA THR A 12 0.51 6.76 10.70
C THR A 12 1.05 6.25 12.04
N GLU A 13 0.16 5.98 13.00
CA GLU A 13 0.54 5.45 14.31
C GLU A 13 1.13 4.03 14.21
N MET A 14 0.57 3.17 13.36
CA MET A 14 1.11 1.83 13.12
C MET A 14 2.54 1.88 12.56
N VAL A 15 2.81 2.79 11.61
CA VAL A 15 4.16 2.99 11.08
C VAL A 15 5.10 3.54 12.17
N ALA A 16 4.67 4.52 12.95
CA ALA A 16 5.48 5.10 14.02
C ALA A 16 5.91 4.07 15.06
N GLU A 17 4.97 3.23 15.51
CA GLU A 17 5.21 2.21 16.54
C GLU A 17 5.99 1.00 16.00
N LEU A 18 5.62 0.48 14.83
CA LEU A 18 6.21 -0.76 14.30
C LEU A 18 7.57 -0.51 13.62
N TRP A 19 7.84 0.73 13.19
CA TRP A 19 9.14 1.14 12.64
C TRP A 19 10.13 1.62 13.72
N ALA A 20 9.84 1.42 15.01
CA ALA A 20 10.74 1.83 16.09
C ALA A 20 12.18 1.32 15.84
N PRO A 21 13.21 2.19 15.99
CA PRO A 21 14.61 1.79 15.80
C PRO A 21 14.96 0.65 16.76
N ASP A 22 15.50 -0.44 16.21
CA ASP A 22 16.11 -1.49 17.00
C ASP A 22 17.27 -0.87 17.81
N PRO A 23 17.32 -1.01 19.16
CA PRO A 23 18.41 -0.47 19.96
C PRO A 23 19.78 -1.05 19.58
N ASP A 24 19.81 -2.17 18.85
CA ASP A 24 21.04 -2.78 18.35
C ASP A 24 21.21 -2.56 16.81
N PRO A 25 22.07 -1.62 16.36
CA PRO A 25 22.22 -1.28 14.95
C PRO A 25 22.87 -2.38 14.08
N GLY A 26 23.38 -3.46 14.69
CA GLY A 26 23.92 -4.64 13.98
C GLY A 26 22.87 -5.72 13.67
N SER A 27 21.69 -5.63 14.27
CA SER A 27 20.57 -6.55 14.06
C SER A 27 19.81 -6.13 12.79
N GLY A 28 19.35 -7.08 11.99
CA GLY A 28 18.45 -6.83 10.84
C GLY A 28 17.05 -6.29 11.22
N GLY A 29 16.91 -5.56 12.33
CA GLY A 29 15.66 -5.06 12.91
C GLY A 29 14.79 -4.26 11.95
N LYS A 30 15.38 -3.37 11.13
CA LYS A 30 14.63 -2.62 10.10
C LYS A 30 13.91 -3.53 9.09
N LYS A 31 14.48 -4.69 8.75
CA LYS A 31 13.84 -5.68 7.85
C LYS A 31 12.68 -6.40 8.54
N LYS A 32 12.77 -6.61 9.86
CA LYS A 32 11.69 -7.23 10.65
C LYS A 32 10.49 -6.29 10.79
N SER A 33 10.72 -5.02 11.10
CA SER A 33 9.65 -4.00 11.19
C SER A 33 8.84 -3.90 9.89
N LEU A 34 9.52 -3.86 8.75
CA LEU A 34 8.88 -3.83 7.43
C LEU A 34 8.03 -5.08 7.16
N SER A 35 8.52 -6.26 7.55
CA SER A 35 7.78 -7.53 7.37
C SER A 35 6.49 -7.61 8.19
N VAL A 36 6.40 -6.90 9.33
CA VAL A 36 5.17 -6.87 10.14
C VAL A 36 4.10 -6.02 9.48
N LEU A 37 4.45 -4.80 9.04
CA LEU A 37 3.53 -3.91 8.32
C LEU A 37 3.05 -4.55 7.01
N GLU A 38 3.97 -5.15 6.23
CA GLU A 38 3.64 -5.91 5.02
C GLU A 38 2.67 -7.08 5.33
N GLY A 39 2.92 -7.83 6.40
CA GLY A 39 2.06 -8.94 6.81
C GLY A 39 0.66 -8.50 7.25
N LEU A 40 0.52 -7.36 7.92
CA LEU A 40 -0.78 -6.76 8.22
C LEU A 40 -1.50 -6.36 6.94
N GLY A 41 -0.76 -5.74 6.01
CA GLY A 41 -1.27 -5.34 4.73
C GLY A 41 -1.79 -6.48 3.87
N PHE A 42 -1.05 -7.57 3.82
CA PHE A 42 -1.45 -8.78 3.14
C PHE A 42 -2.81 -9.30 3.64
N ARG A 43 -3.01 -9.34 4.96
CA ARG A 43 -4.27 -9.81 5.56
C ARG A 43 -5.45 -8.88 5.25
N VAL A 44 -5.22 -7.57 5.32
CA VAL A 44 -6.23 -6.56 4.96
C VAL A 44 -6.59 -6.68 3.48
N GLY A 45 -5.59 -6.76 2.60
CA GLY A 45 -5.76 -6.90 1.15
C GLY A 45 -6.52 -8.18 0.77
N GLN A 46 -6.21 -9.31 1.42
CA GLN A 46 -6.96 -10.55 1.20
C GLN A 46 -8.44 -10.39 1.56
N ALA A 47 -8.73 -9.84 2.76
CA ALA A 47 -10.10 -9.64 3.21
C ALA A 47 -10.88 -8.65 2.33
N LEU A 48 -10.22 -7.62 1.78
CA LEU A 48 -10.83 -6.70 0.81
C LEU A 48 -11.09 -7.39 -0.53
N GLY A 49 -10.15 -8.20 -1.03
CA GLY A 49 -10.32 -8.96 -2.25
C GLY A 49 -11.45 -10.00 -2.19
N GLU A 50 -11.82 -10.48 -1.01
CA GLU A 50 -12.97 -11.37 -0.78
C GLU A 50 -14.31 -10.61 -0.70
N ARG A 51 -14.29 -9.34 -0.25
CA ARG A 51 -15.50 -8.54 0.01
C ARG A 51 -15.91 -7.62 -1.13
N LEU A 52 -14.96 -7.15 -1.93
CA LEU A 52 -15.25 -6.25 -3.04
C LEU A 52 -15.94 -7.02 -4.18
N PRO A 53 -16.93 -6.40 -4.84
CA PRO A 53 -17.64 -7.03 -5.93
C PRO A 53 -16.65 -7.34 -7.05
N ARG A 54 -16.40 -8.63 -7.25
CA ARG A 54 -15.73 -9.13 -8.44
C ARG A 54 -16.75 -9.18 -9.55
N GLU A 55 -17.22 -8.03 -10.05
CA GLU A 55 -18.12 -8.02 -11.20
C GLU A 55 -17.41 -8.78 -12.34
N THR A 56 -17.87 -10.02 -12.57
CA THR A 56 -17.44 -10.88 -13.67
C THR A 56 -15.96 -11.28 -13.69
N LEU A 57 -15.30 -11.36 -12.53
CA LEU A 57 -13.92 -11.85 -12.45
C LEU A 57 -13.85 -13.17 -11.69
N ALA A 58 -14.19 -14.25 -12.40
CA ALA A 58 -13.26 -15.35 -12.37
C ALA A 58 -11.93 -14.73 -12.80
N VAL A 59 -11.01 -14.49 -11.86
CA VAL A 59 -9.65 -14.03 -12.16
C VAL A 59 -9.01 -15.16 -12.96
N ARG A 60 -9.27 -15.19 -14.27
CA ARG A 60 -8.78 -16.23 -15.18
C ARG A 60 -7.41 -15.85 -15.72
N GLU A 61 -7.11 -14.55 -15.76
CA GLU A 61 -5.89 -13.98 -16.32
C GLU A 61 -5.31 -12.86 -15.43
N GLU A 62 -3.98 -12.77 -15.41
CA GLU A 62 -3.18 -11.84 -14.61
C GLU A 62 -3.56 -10.36 -14.84
N LEU A 63 -3.87 -10.00 -16.08
CA LEU A 63 -4.22 -8.63 -16.45
C LEU A 63 -5.52 -8.16 -15.78
N ASP A 64 -6.48 -9.06 -15.57
CA ASP A 64 -7.74 -8.70 -14.93
C ASP A 64 -7.59 -8.53 -13.42
N ALA A 65 -6.69 -9.29 -12.78
CA ALA A 65 -6.31 -9.05 -11.39
C ALA A 65 -5.73 -7.64 -11.23
N LEU A 66 -4.86 -7.22 -12.15
CA LEU A 66 -4.26 -5.88 -12.12
C LEU A 66 -5.27 -4.76 -12.37
N LYS A 67 -6.24 -4.96 -13.28
CA LYS A 67 -7.33 -3.99 -13.47
C LYS A 67 -8.16 -3.85 -12.20
N PHE A 68 -8.46 -4.95 -11.54
CA PHE A 68 -9.17 -4.95 -10.26
C PHE A 68 -8.39 -4.19 -9.18
N LEU A 69 -7.08 -4.41 -9.08
CA LEU A 69 -6.22 -3.65 -8.16
C LEU A 69 -6.25 -2.14 -8.46
N CYS A 70 -6.08 -1.76 -9.71
CA CYS A 70 -5.99 -0.36 -10.13
C CYS A 70 -7.31 0.43 -10.06
N LYS A 71 -8.44 -0.26 -10.18
CA LYS A 71 -9.77 0.37 -10.23
C LYS A 71 -10.54 0.13 -8.95
N ASP A 72 -10.93 -1.11 -8.71
CA ASP A 72 -11.87 -1.47 -7.65
C ASP A 72 -11.24 -1.38 -6.27
N LEU A 73 -10.06 -2.00 -6.09
CA LEU A 73 -9.38 -1.98 -4.79
C LEU A 73 -8.90 -0.57 -4.44
N TRP A 74 -8.26 0.13 -5.38
CA TRP A 74 -7.78 1.48 -5.15
C TRP A 74 -8.92 2.47 -4.88
N ALA A 75 -10.03 2.36 -5.62
CA ALA A 75 -11.23 3.17 -5.36
C ALA A 75 -11.80 2.87 -3.96
N ALA A 76 -11.87 1.61 -3.56
CA ALA A 76 -12.40 1.25 -2.24
C ALA A 76 -11.54 1.81 -1.09
N MET A 77 -10.22 1.78 -1.24
CA MET A 77 -9.28 2.22 -0.19
C MET A 77 -9.08 3.73 -0.16
N PHE A 78 -8.92 4.35 -1.33
CA PHE A 78 -8.43 5.72 -1.46
C PHE A 78 -9.39 6.65 -2.20
N GLN A 79 -10.57 6.16 -2.59
CA GLN A 79 -11.57 6.92 -3.33
C GLN A 79 -11.03 7.53 -4.64
N LYS A 80 -10.02 6.87 -5.23
CA LYS A 80 -9.41 7.24 -6.52
C LYS A 80 -8.93 5.99 -7.27
N HIS A 81 -8.70 6.12 -8.57
CA HIS A 81 -8.05 5.08 -9.38
C HIS A 81 -6.54 5.29 -9.41
N MET A 82 -5.80 4.23 -9.76
CA MET A 82 -4.37 4.31 -10.05
C MET A 82 -4.12 5.19 -11.28
N ASP A 83 -3.09 6.05 -11.24
CA ASP A 83 -2.78 6.99 -12.31
C ASP A 83 -2.10 6.31 -13.52
N GLY A 84 -1.36 5.22 -13.28
CA GLY A 84 -0.70 4.47 -14.35
C GLY A 84 -0.47 3.00 -14.04
N LEU A 85 -0.56 2.17 -15.08
CA LEU A 85 -0.16 0.76 -15.07
C LEU A 85 0.78 0.52 -16.25
N ARG A 86 1.99 0.05 -15.99
CA ARG A 86 2.96 -0.37 -17.02
C ARG A 86 3.32 -1.84 -16.81
N THR A 87 3.64 -2.55 -17.90
CA THR A 87 4.11 -3.94 -17.85
C THR A 87 5.22 -4.17 -18.86
N ASN A 88 6.13 -5.09 -18.54
CA ASN A 88 7.11 -5.60 -19.51
C ASN A 88 6.60 -6.83 -20.28
N HIS A 89 5.36 -7.27 -20.06
CA HIS A 89 4.77 -8.50 -20.61
C HIS A 89 5.53 -9.79 -20.22
N GLN A 90 6.39 -9.73 -19.20
CA GLN A 90 7.14 -10.85 -18.64
C GLN A 90 6.81 -11.04 -17.15
N GLY A 91 5.57 -10.72 -16.75
CA GLY A 91 5.10 -10.85 -15.37
C GLY A 91 5.56 -9.75 -14.42
N THR A 92 6.14 -8.65 -14.91
CA THR A 92 6.46 -7.47 -14.07
C THR A 92 5.54 -6.32 -14.39
N TYR A 93 5.00 -5.71 -13.34
CA TYR A 93 4.05 -4.60 -13.42
C TYR A 93 4.50 -3.44 -12.55
N VAL A 94 4.22 -2.23 -13.01
CA VAL A 94 4.46 -1.00 -12.27
C VAL A 94 3.15 -0.25 -12.17
N LEU A 95 2.63 -0.17 -10.95
CA LEU A 95 1.46 0.62 -10.59
C LEU A 95 1.96 1.97 -10.06
N GLN A 96 1.38 3.07 -10.55
CA GLN A 96 1.80 4.42 -10.23
C GLN A 96 0.63 5.25 -9.73
N ASP A 97 0.78 5.81 -8.53
CA ASP A 97 -0.09 6.84 -7.96
C ASP A 97 0.73 8.13 -7.83
N ASN A 98 0.30 9.21 -8.50
CA ASN A 98 0.99 10.49 -8.52
C ASN A 98 0.73 11.33 -7.27
N SER A 99 -0.27 10.97 -6.47
CA SER A 99 -0.74 11.71 -5.30
C SER A 99 -1.22 10.71 -4.26
N PHE A 100 -0.29 9.88 -3.78
CA PHE A 100 -0.59 8.78 -2.89
C PHE A 100 -1.07 9.31 -1.53
N PRO A 101 -2.32 9.03 -1.10
CA PRO A 101 -2.94 9.71 0.04
C PRO A 101 -2.16 9.63 1.35
N LEU A 102 -1.49 8.52 1.63
CA LEU A 102 -0.72 8.35 2.86
C LEU A 102 0.57 9.19 2.90
N LEU A 103 1.05 9.67 1.75
CA LEU A 103 2.24 10.52 1.65
C LEU A 103 1.91 12.01 1.50
N ILE A 104 0.72 12.38 1.02
CA ILE A 104 0.33 13.79 0.85
C ILE A 104 0.48 14.61 2.15
N PRO A 105 0.03 14.12 3.32
CA PRO A 105 0.16 14.86 4.58
C PRO A 105 1.61 15.11 5.02
N MET A 106 2.56 14.29 4.56
CA MET A 106 3.97 14.49 4.84
C MET A 106 4.51 15.73 4.12
N GLY A 107 3.91 16.11 2.98
CA GLY A 107 4.31 17.28 2.18
C GLY A 107 5.32 16.96 1.08
N SER A 108 5.45 17.86 0.11
CA SER A 108 6.17 17.62 -1.16
C SER A 108 7.68 17.90 -1.11
N GLY A 109 8.27 18.03 0.08
CA GLY A 109 9.67 18.44 0.26
C GLY A 109 10.65 17.25 0.32
N PRO A 110 11.92 17.44 -0.09
CA PRO A 110 12.94 16.39 -0.01
C PRO A 110 13.24 15.94 1.43
N GLN A 111 12.88 16.76 2.42
CA GLN A 111 13.07 16.47 3.85
C GLN A 111 12.38 15.18 4.33
N TYR A 112 11.42 14.63 3.57
CA TYR A 112 10.68 13.42 3.92
C TYR A 112 11.10 12.18 3.12
N LEU A 113 12.11 12.29 2.24
CA LEU A 113 12.49 11.17 1.35
C LEU A 113 13.03 9.95 2.11
N GLU A 114 13.68 10.15 3.25
CA GLU A 114 14.16 9.05 4.11
C GLU A 114 13.03 8.38 4.90
N GLU A 115 11.92 9.09 5.10
CA GLU A 115 10.76 8.64 5.86
C GLU A 115 9.68 8.02 4.96
N ALA A 116 9.59 8.45 3.71
CA ALA A 116 8.61 7.98 2.73
C ALA A 116 8.62 6.46 2.51
N PRO A 117 9.78 5.76 2.49
CA PRO A 117 9.79 4.30 2.42
C PRO A 117 9.03 3.66 3.57
N LYS A 118 8.97 4.23 4.77
CA LYS A 118 8.27 3.63 5.92
C LYS A 118 6.76 3.54 5.69
N VAL A 119 6.22 4.51 4.96
CA VAL A 119 4.80 4.66 4.64
C VAL A 119 4.43 3.94 3.34
N SER A 120 5.39 3.78 2.42
CA SER A 120 5.17 3.26 1.06
C SER A 120 5.88 1.92 0.77
N SER A 121 6.64 1.35 1.70
CA SER A 121 7.44 0.16 1.39
C SER A 121 6.59 -1.11 1.32
N ARG A 122 6.54 -1.66 0.09
CA ARG A 122 6.01 -2.99 -0.26
C ARG A 122 4.54 -3.23 0.14
N TRP A 123 3.66 -2.35 -0.35
CA TRP A 123 2.25 -2.68 -0.55
C TRP A 123 2.01 -3.07 -2.00
#